data_AF-A0A3N5TDC0-F1
#
_entry.id   AF-A0A3N5TDC0-F1
#
_cell.length_a   1.000
_cell.length_b   1.000
_cell.length_c   1.000
_cell.angle_alpha   90.00
_cell.angle_beta   90.00
_cell.angle_gamma   90.00
#
_symmetry.space_group_name_H-M   'P 1'
#
loop_
_entity.id
_entity.type
_entity.pdbx_description
1 polymer ?
#
loop_
_entity_poly.entity_id
_entity_poly.type
_entity_poly.pdbx_seq_one_letter_code
_entity_poly.pdbx_strand_id
1 'polypeptide(L)'
;MPRIFLYPIAFILAILLCCSAALPQDLVVFSMTTGECELRIESNEKWKTLRLRAHHPKYQGCHITKDEMVSVLDRAFSKTDPPRLEGVYSSLSIGRLIDYPWLSQYLATTAYRDRGWDSKKGKPVTMDINKYVSQLLLRKKVMAQIETVFEKGGYRVVGVTAEKVLVGGFREVPFYRGEMQPGRVPYDAQVWFRLERN
;
A
#
# COMPACT_ATOMS: atom_id res chain seq x y z
N MET A 1 44.80 55.95 -43.65
CA MET A 1 43.98 56.52 -42.56
C MET A 1 42.63 55.76 -42.53
N PRO A 2 42.02 55.57 -41.35
CA PRO A 2 41.81 54.31 -40.62
C PRO A 2 40.41 53.71 -40.88
N ARG A 3 39.92 52.58 -40.34
CA ARG A 3 40.31 51.66 -39.26
C ARG A 3 39.50 50.37 -39.46
N ILE A 4 40.18 49.23 -39.41
CA ILE A 4 39.59 47.91 -39.14
C ILE A 4 39.23 47.89 -37.65
N PHE A 5 37.99 47.53 -37.31
CA PHE A 5 37.63 47.09 -35.96
C PHE A 5 37.17 45.64 -35.99
N LEU A 6 37.88 44.85 -35.20
CA LEU A 6 37.75 43.43 -34.97
C LEU A 6 36.95 43.19 -33.68
N TYR A 7 36.25 42.05 -33.67
CA TYR A 7 35.78 41.25 -32.53
C TYR A 7 34.56 41.73 -31.70
N PRO A 8 33.88 40.82 -30.98
CA PRO A 8 33.63 39.40 -31.26
C PRO A 8 32.16 38.98 -31.04
N ILE A 9 31.84 37.84 -31.64
CA ILE A 9 30.71 36.96 -31.33
C ILE A 9 30.76 36.61 -29.83
N ALA A 10 29.92 37.23 -29.02
CA ALA A 10 29.72 36.86 -27.62
C ALA A 10 28.60 35.81 -27.54
N PHE A 11 29.06 34.57 -27.51
CA PHE A 11 28.32 33.33 -27.32
C PHE A 11 27.67 33.34 -25.91
N ILE A 12 26.49 33.93 -25.74
CA ILE A 12 25.68 33.74 -24.52
C ILE A 12 24.81 32.50 -24.75
N LEU A 13 25.46 31.33 -24.71
CA LEU A 13 24.78 30.06 -24.48
C LEU A 13 24.46 30.03 -22.98
N ALA A 14 23.34 30.66 -22.59
CA ALA A 14 22.79 30.49 -21.25
C ALA A 14 22.34 29.03 -21.13
N ILE A 15 23.25 28.18 -20.65
CA ILE A 15 22.97 26.82 -20.22
C ILE A 15 22.00 26.96 -19.04
N LEU A 16 20.71 26.92 -19.35
CA LEU A 16 19.64 26.56 -18.43
C LEU A 16 19.91 25.12 -18.00
N LEU A 17 20.84 24.97 -17.06
CA LEU A 17 20.91 23.83 -16.15
C LEU A 17 19.65 23.90 -15.29
N CYS A 18 18.51 23.53 -15.90
CA CYS A 18 17.41 22.97 -15.15
C CYS A 18 17.99 21.72 -14.49
N CYS A 19 18.43 21.87 -13.24
CA CYS A 19 18.40 20.80 -12.27
C CYS A 19 16.94 20.35 -12.19
N SER A 20 16.53 19.49 -13.14
CA SER A 20 15.39 18.62 -12.95
C SER A 20 15.76 17.77 -11.74
N ALA A 21 15.40 18.25 -10.55
CA ALA A 21 15.31 17.40 -9.39
C ALA A 21 14.35 16.30 -9.80
N ALA A 22 14.89 15.16 -10.24
CA ALA A 22 14.10 14.02 -10.67
C ALA A 22 13.15 13.73 -9.50
N LEU A 23 11.85 13.90 -9.75
CA LEU A 23 10.85 13.50 -8.78
C LEU A 23 11.15 12.05 -8.42
N PRO A 24 11.04 11.65 -7.14
CA PRO A 24 11.33 10.28 -6.72
C PRO A 24 10.47 9.34 -7.56
N GLN A 25 11.09 8.64 -8.51
CA GLN A 25 10.38 7.71 -9.36
C GLN A 25 10.19 6.43 -8.56
N ASP A 26 8.93 6.04 -8.40
CA ASP A 26 8.59 4.71 -7.91
C ASP A 26 9.10 3.70 -8.96
N LEU A 27 10.04 2.82 -8.58
CA LEU A 27 10.58 1.78 -9.46
C LEU A 27 9.71 0.52 -9.33
N VAL A 28 9.15 0.03 -10.44
CA VAL A 28 8.45 -1.25 -10.47
C VAL A 28 9.48 -2.38 -10.35
N VAL A 29 9.43 -3.09 -9.22
CA VAL A 29 10.33 -4.20 -8.89
C VAL A 29 9.79 -5.51 -9.46
N PHE A 30 8.48 -5.69 -9.36
CA PHE A 30 7.81 -6.90 -9.82
C PHE A 30 6.38 -6.56 -10.22
N SER A 31 5.87 -7.25 -11.25
CA SER A 31 4.47 -7.20 -11.62
C SER A 31 3.94 -8.58 -11.98
N MET A 32 2.65 -8.80 -11.75
CA MET A 32 1.93 -10.00 -12.20
C MET A 32 0.46 -9.69 -12.49
N THR A 33 -0.12 -10.45 -13.41
CA THR A 33 -1.56 -10.34 -13.74
C THR A 33 -2.38 -11.30 -12.88
N THR A 34 -3.49 -10.80 -12.34
CA THR A 34 -4.48 -11.53 -11.54
C THR A 34 -5.88 -11.21 -12.06
N GLY A 35 -6.44 -12.11 -12.88
CA GLY A 35 -7.66 -11.82 -13.62
C GLY A 35 -7.46 -10.65 -14.59
N GLU A 36 -8.30 -9.61 -14.48
CA GLU A 36 -8.17 -8.37 -15.26
C GLU A 36 -7.25 -7.31 -14.61
N CYS A 37 -6.75 -7.57 -13.40
CA CYS A 37 -5.89 -6.65 -12.67
C CYS A 37 -4.41 -6.98 -12.87
N GLU A 38 -3.56 -5.95 -12.89
CA GLU A 38 -2.13 -6.07 -12.74
C GLU A 38 -1.71 -5.61 -11.34
N LEU A 39 -1.06 -6.50 -10.58
CA LEU A 39 -0.47 -6.19 -9.29
C LEU A 39 0.99 -5.84 -9.47
N ARG A 40 1.42 -4.72 -8.88
CA ARG A 40 2.79 -4.21 -8.96
C ARG A 40 3.35 -3.95 -7.58
N ILE A 41 4.58 -4.39 -7.35
CA ILE A 41 5.40 -3.94 -6.23
C ILE A 41 6.31 -2.84 -6.73
N GLU A 42 6.12 -1.66 -6.15
CA GLU A 42 6.89 -0.46 -6.43
C GLU A 42 7.77 -0.14 -5.21
N SER A 43 9.02 0.24 -5.47
CA SER A 43 9.96 0.72 -4.46
C SER A 43 10.17 2.22 -4.60
N ASN A 44 10.25 2.91 -3.47
CA ASN A 44 10.67 4.31 -3.41
C ASN A 44 11.92 4.43 -2.55
N GLU A 45 13.08 4.58 -3.20
CA GLU A 45 14.37 4.61 -2.51
C GLU A 45 14.59 5.85 -1.66
N LYS A 46 13.94 6.97 -1.98
CA LYS A 46 14.07 8.21 -1.20
C LYS A 46 13.36 8.10 0.13
N TRP A 47 12.14 7.55 0.12
CA TRP A 47 11.31 7.43 1.31
C TRP A 47 11.47 6.09 2.03
N LYS A 48 12.24 5.16 1.46
CA LYS A 48 12.42 3.80 1.98
C LYS A 48 11.07 3.12 2.22
N THR A 49 10.19 3.20 1.22
CA THR A 49 8.85 2.61 1.26
C THR A 49 8.59 1.71 0.06
N LEU A 50 7.82 0.66 0.27
CA LEU A 50 7.24 -0.18 -0.77
C LEU A 50 5.76 0.15 -0.96
N ARG A 51 5.24 -0.13 -2.16
CA ARG A 51 3.81 -0.04 -2.46
C ARG A 51 3.37 -1.25 -3.26
N LEU A 52 2.36 -1.96 -2.78
CA LEU A 52 1.57 -2.87 -3.59
C LEU A 52 0.43 -2.06 -4.23
N ARG A 53 0.45 -1.96 -5.56
CA ARG A 53 -0.60 -1.31 -6.35
C ARG A 53 -1.33 -2.31 -7.21
N ALA A 54 -2.63 -2.11 -7.33
CA ALA A 54 -3.48 -2.80 -8.26
C ALA A 54 -3.85 -1.86 -9.39
N HIS A 55 -3.72 -2.31 -10.63
CA HIS A 55 -4.14 -1.56 -11.80
C HIS A 55 -5.14 -2.37 -12.60
N HIS A 56 -6.34 -1.82 -12.78
CA HIS A 56 -7.33 -2.35 -13.69
C HIS A 56 -7.35 -1.49 -14.97
N PRO A 57 -7.31 -2.07 -16.19
CA PRO A 57 -7.24 -1.31 -17.44
C PRO A 57 -8.44 -0.37 -17.65
N LYS A 58 -9.59 -0.74 -17.07
CA LYS A 58 -10.83 0.05 -17.09
C LYS A 58 -11.07 0.89 -15.83
N TYR A 59 -10.06 1.08 -14.97
CA TYR A 59 -10.18 1.82 -13.71
C TYR A 59 -11.28 1.31 -12.76
N GLN A 60 -11.53 0.00 -12.76
CA GLN A 60 -12.44 -0.65 -11.84
C GLN A 60 -11.68 -1.17 -10.60
N GLY A 61 -12.40 -1.45 -9.51
CA GLY A 61 -11.80 -2.03 -8.30
C GLY A 61 -11.25 -3.43 -8.57
N CYS A 62 -10.14 -3.78 -7.91
CA CYS A 62 -9.54 -5.11 -8.00
C CYS A 62 -10.02 -5.97 -6.82
N HIS A 63 -10.18 -7.28 -7.01
CA HIS A 63 -10.57 -8.20 -5.93
C HIS A 63 -9.40 -9.11 -5.58
N ILE A 64 -8.42 -8.53 -4.89
CA ILE A 64 -7.18 -9.20 -4.54
C ILE A 64 -7.46 -10.20 -3.42
N THR A 65 -7.30 -11.47 -3.75
CA THR A 65 -7.34 -12.55 -2.77
C THR A 65 -6.10 -12.53 -1.90
N LYS A 66 -6.18 -13.24 -0.77
CA LYS A 66 -5.04 -13.37 0.13
C LYS A 66 -3.85 -14.06 -0.57
N ASP A 67 -4.11 -15.11 -1.35
CA ASP A 67 -3.07 -15.88 -2.01
C ASP A 67 -2.37 -15.07 -3.10
N GLU A 68 -3.10 -14.23 -3.84
CA GLU A 68 -2.52 -13.29 -4.81
C GLU A 68 -1.61 -12.26 -4.14
N MET A 69 -2.06 -11.67 -3.03
CA MET A 69 -1.25 -10.74 -2.25
C MET A 69 0.03 -11.40 -1.71
N VAL A 70 -0.09 -12.61 -1.16
CA VAL A 70 1.06 -13.37 -0.66
C VAL A 70 2.02 -13.72 -1.81
N SER A 71 1.49 -14.17 -2.95
CA SER A 71 2.27 -14.56 -4.12
C SER A 71 3.05 -13.39 -4.74
N VAL A 72 2.42 -12.22 -4.91
CA VAL A 72 3.11 -11.04 -5.48
C VAL A 72 4.22 -10.55 -4.56
N LEU A 73 4.00 -10.59 -3.23
CA LEU A 73 5.01 -10.22 -2.24
C LEU A 73 6.16 -11.24 -2.22
N ASP A 74 5.86 -12.54 -2.17
CA ASP A 74 6.86 -13.61 -2.14
C ASP A 74 7.78 -13.56 -3.36
N ARG A 75 7.20 -13.34 -4.55
CA ARG A 75 7.99 -13.17 -5.79
C ARG A 75 8.83 -11.90 -5.78
N ALA A 76 8.30 -10.79 -5.30
CA ALA A 76 9.07 -9.54 -5.23
C ALA A 76 10.25 -9.62 -4.26
N PHE A 77 10.06 -10.24 -3.09
CA PHE A 77 11.13 -10.44 -2.09
C PHE A 77 12.14 -11.52 -2.47
N SER A 78 11.74 -12.51 -3.28
CA SER A 78 12.63 -13.61 -3.72
C SER A 78 13.38 -13.32 -5.03
N LYS A 79 13.06 -12.22 -5.72
CA LYS A 79 13.65 -11.88 -7.01
C LYS A 79 15.12 -11.47 -6.86
N THR A 80 16.01 -12.15 -7.58
CA THR A 80 17.46 -11.89 -7.55
C THR A 80 17.96 -11.03 -8.70
N ASP A 81 17.25 -11.04 -9.83
CA ASP A 81 17.62 -10.30 -11.05
C ASP A 81 17.06 -8.88 -11.04
N PRO A 82 17.77 -7.87 -11.58
CA PRO A 82 17.26 -6.51 -11.70
C PRO A 82 15.98 -6.39 -12.57
N PRO A 83 15.08 -5.43 -12.29
CA PRO A 83 15.03 -4.61 -11.08
C PRO A 83 14.63 -5.46 -9.87
N ARG A 84 15.33 -5.29 -8.76
CA ARG A 84 15.09 -6.04 -7.50
C ARG A 84 15.00 -5.07 -6.33
N LEU A 85 14.55 -5.58 -5.19
CA LEU A 85 14.57 -4.82 -3.93
C LEU A 85 16.01 -4.60 -3.49
N GLU A 86 16.46 -3.34 -3.49
CA GLU A 86 17.81 -2.96 -3.09
C GLU A 86 17.72 -1.97 -1.92
N GLY A 87 18.10 -2.43 -0.73
CA GLY A 87 18.15 -1.60 0.47
C GLY A 87 17.20 -2.04 1.59
N VAL A 88 17.01 -1.12 2.54
CA VAL A 88 16.19 -1.33 3.74
C VAL A 88 14.92 -0.49 3.65
N TYR A 89 13.75 -1.14 3.62
CA TYR A 89 12.45 -0.48 3.59
C TYR A 89 11.81 -0.46 4.97
N SER A 90 11.19 0.66 5.32
CA SER A 90 10.54 0.90 6.62
C SER A 90 9.03 0.66 6.60
N SER A 91 8.42 0.57 5.42
CA SER A 91 7.00 0.31 5.29
C SER A 91 6.60 -0.26 3.93
N LEU A 92 5.44 -0.94 3.89
CA LEU A 92 4.72 -1.34 2.69
C LEU A 92 3.29 -0.78 2.73
N SER A 93 2.92 0.07 1.77
CA SER A 93 1.52 0.44 1.52
C SER A 93 0.83 -0.66 0.73
N ILE A 94 -0.36 -1.08 1.15
CA ILE A 94 -1.22 -1.98 0.35
C ILE A 94 -2.41 -1.26 -0.29
N GLY A 95 -2.57 0.05 -0.02
CA GLY A 95 -3.67 0.83 -0.56
C GLY A 95 -4.95 0.70 0.26
N ARG A 96 -6.10 0.69 -0.42
CA ARG A 96 -7.42 0.62 0.21
C ARG A 96 -7.84 -0.84 0.41
N LEU A 97 -8.50 -1.14 1.53
CA LEU A 97 -8.97 -2.49 1.83
C LEU A 97 -10.17 -2.94 1.00
N ILE A 98 -10.89 -2.02 0.34
CA ILE A 98 -11.91 -2.42 -0.65
C ILE A 98 -11.34 -3.27 -1.79
N ASP A 99 -10.04 -3.11 -2.10
CA ASP A 99 -9.38 -3.96 -3.11
C ASP A 99 -9.04 -5.36 -2.55
N TYR A 100 -9.22 -5.59 -1.25
CA TYR A 100 -8.95 -6.85 -0.55
C TYR A 100 -10.20 -7.30 0.21
N PRO A 101 -11.22 -7.87 -0.47
CA PRO A 101 -12.50 -8.17 0.16
C PRO A 101 -12.39 -9.08 1.40
N TRP A 102 -11.38 -9.95 1.46
CA TRP A 102 -11.12 -10.79 2.61
C TRP A 102 -10.68 -10.00 3.87
N LEU A 103 -9.96 -8.89 3.71
CA LEU A 103 -9.59 -7.97 4.80
C LEU A 103 -10.79 -7.11 5.20
N SER A 104 -11.54 -6.60 4.23
CA SER A 104 -12.79 -5.85 4.47
C SER A 104 -13.78 -6.68 5.29
N GLN A 105 -14.01 -7.93 4.89
CA GLN A 105 -14.86 -8.87 5.64
C GLN A 105 -14.28 -9.20 7.01
N TYR A 106 -12.96 -9.39 7.12
CA TYR A 106 -12.32 -9.62 8.41
C TYR A 106 -12.57 -8.47 9.39
N LEU A 107 -12.37 -7.22 8.97
CA LEU A 107 -12.62 -6.04 9.79
C LEU A 107 -14.08 -5.98 10.24
N ALA A 108 -15.00 -6.10 9.30
CA ALA A 108 -16.43 -5.99 9.57
C ALA A 108 -16.90 -7.04 10.59
N THR A 109 -16.57 -8.31 10.34
CA THR A 109 -17.01 -9.43 11.19
C THR A 109 -16.32 -9.46 12.55
N THR A 110 -15.06 -9.00 12.62
CA THR A 110 -14.31 -8.94 13.87
C THR A 110 -14.85 -7.80 14.73
N ALA A 111 -14.98 -6.60 14.17
CA ALA A 111 -15.49 -5.44 14.89
C ALA A 111 -16.92 -5.64 15.40
N TYR A 112 -17.81 -6.23 14.61
CA TYR A 112 -19.18 -6.49 15.04
C TYR A 112 -19.29 -7.35 16.30
N ARG A 113 -18.32 -8.27 16.50
CA ARG A 113 -18.26 -9.18 17.65
C ARG A 113 -17.37 -8.65 18.78
N ASP A 114 -16.68 -7.54 18.57
CA ASP A 114 -15.74 -6.98 19.51
C ASP A 114 -16.44 -6.05 20.48
N ARG A 115 -16.29 -6.29 21.80
CA ARG A 115 -16.84 -5.41 22.84
C ARG A 115 -16.22 -4.00 22.81
N GLY A 116 -15.05 -3.85 22.19
CA GLY A 116 -14.39 -2.58 21.94
C GLY A 116 -15.05 -1.74 20.84
N TRP A 117 -16.08 -2.25 20.15
CA TRP A 117 -16.82 -1.56 19.10
C TRP A 117 -18.28 -1.32 19.47
N ASP A 118 -18.75 -0.09 19.32
CA ASP A 118 -20.16 0.26 19.43
C ASP A 118 -20.80 0.16 18.03
N SER A 119 -21.44 -0.97 17.74
CA SER A 119 -22.06 -1.23 16.43
C SER A 119 -23.25 -0.32 16.14
N LYS A 120 -23.88 0.27 17.15
CA LYS A 120 -24.97 1.23 16.96
C LYS A 120 -24.42 2.59 16.52
N LYS A 121 -23.31 3.04 17.12
CA LYS A 121 -22.67 4.32 16.78
C LYS A 121 -21.70 4.22 15.61
N GLY A 122 -21.21 3.03 15.29
CA GLY A 122 -20.21 2.83 14.25
C GLY A 122 -18.85 3.41 14.61
N LYS A 123 -18.41 3.21 15.86
CA LYS A 123 -17.10 3.68 16.33
C LYS A 123 -16.56 2.82 17.47
N PRO A 124 -15.25 2.86 17.74
CA PRO A 124 -14.70 2.21 18.93
C PRO A 124 -15.21 2.87 20.21
N VAL A 125 -15.24 2.11 21.30
CA VAL A 125 -15.75 2.57 22.60
C VAL A 125 -14.75 3.51 23.28
N THR A 126 -13.46 3.18 23.26
CA THR A 126 -12.44 3.85 24.10
C THR A 126 -11.25 4.45 23.34
N MET A 127 -11.21 4.34 22.01
CA MET A 127 -10.04 4.77 21.24
C MET A 127 -10.40 5.37 19.87
N ASP A 128 -9.40 6.01 19.27
CA ASP A 128 -9.47 6.47 17.88
C ASP A 128 -9.69 5.31 16.90
N ILE A 129 -10.46 5.58 15.84
CA ILE A 129 -10.87 4.58 14.85
C ILE A 129 -9.70 4.03 14.02
N ASN A 130 -8.73 4.87 13.66
CA ASN A 130 -7.54 4.44 12.92
C ASN A 130 -6.73 3.49 13.80
N LYS A 131 -6.51 3.85 15.07
CA LYS A 131 -5.82 3.00 16.05
C LYS A 131 -6.53 1.66 16.26
N TYR A 132 -7.86 1.67 16.36
CA TYR A 132 -8.66 0.46 16.50
C TYR A 132 -8.48 -0.48 15.30
N VAL A 133 -8.62 0.04 14.08
CA VAL A 133 -8.45 -0.76 12.85
C VAL A 133 -7.03 -1.29 12.71
N SER A 134 -6.02 -0.47 13.01
CA SER A 134 -4.61 -0.90 13.08
C SER A 134 -4.43 -2.11 14.01
N GLN A 135 -5.02 -2.09 15.20
CA GLN A 135 -4.94 -3.20 16.15
C GLN A 135 -5.66 -4.46 15.66
N LEU A 136 -6.80 -4.33 14.98
CA LEU A 136 -7.48 -5.48 14.37
C LEU A 136 -6.62 -6.12 13.28
N LEU A 137 -6.04 -5.32 12.40
CA LEU A 137 -5.22 -5.81 11.29
C LEU A 137 -3.91 -6.45 11.76
N LEU A 138 -3.34 -5.99 12.87
CA LEU A 138 -2.12 -6.55 13.45
C LEU A 138 -2.36 -7.91 14.16
N ARG A 139 -3.60 -8.40 14.28
CA ARG A 139 -3.86 -9.69 14.93
C ARG A 139 -3.26 -10.84 14.12
N LYS A 140 -2.73 -11.86 14.81
CA LYS A 140 -2.13 -13.08 14.22
C LYS A 140 -2.98 -13.73 13.12
N LYS A 141 -4.31 -13.72 13.26
CA LYS A 141 -5.22 -14.30 12.26
C LYS A 141 -5.09 -13.67 10.86
N VAL A 142 -4.69 -12.41 10.79
CA VAL A 142 -4.40 -11.72 9.52
C VAL A 142 -2.92 -11.83 9.19
N MET A 143 -2.05 -11.55 10.17
CA MET A 143 -0.62 -11.39 9.93
C MET A 143 0.14 -12.70 9.66
N ALA A 144 -0.29 -13.85 10.20
CA ALA A 144 0.52 -15.08 10.17
C ALA A 144 0.99 -15.52 8.78
N GLN A 145 0.20 -15.32 7.73
CA GLN A 145 0.62 -15.70 6.36
C GLN A 145 1.43 -14.60 5.67
N ILE A 146 1.20 -13.34 6.03
CA ILE A 146 1.91 -12.20 5.47
C ILE A 146 3.31 -12.10 6.09
N GLU A 147 3.43 -12.34 7.40
CA GLU A 147 4.70 -12.34 8.15
C GLU A 147 5.69 -13.33 7.57
N THR A 148 5.27 -14.55 7.23
CA THR A 148 6.13 -15.56 6.58
C THR A 148 6.83 -15.03 5.32
N VAL A 149 6.14 -14.21 4.52
CA VAL A 149 6.74 -13.63 3.30
C VAL A 149 7.79 -12.59 3.65
N PHE A 150 7.50 -11.72 4.62
CA PHE A 150 8.45 -10.71 5.08
C PHE A 150 9.68 -11.35 5.73
N GLU A 151 9.49 -12.39 6.54
CA GLU A 151 10.58 -13.11 7.20
C GLU A 151 11.56 -13.71 6.18
N LYS A 152 11.06 -14.36 5.13
CA LYS A 152 11.90 -14.84 4.01
C LYS A 152 12.68 -13.70 3.36
N GLY A 153 12.06 -12.53 3.23
CA GLY A 153 12.70 -11.32 2.72
C GLY A 153 13.67 -10.64 3.68
N GLY A 154 13.85 -11.15 4.91
CA GLY A 154 14.70 -10.57 5.95
C GLY A 154 14.05 -9.38 6.68
N TYR A 155 12.72 -9.34 6.76
CA TYR A 155 11.96 -8.30 7.43
C TYR A 155 11.01 -8.89 8.47
N ARG A 156 10.57 -8.05 9.42
CA ARG A 156 9.41 -8.33 10.27
C ARG A 156 8.42 -7.17 10.22
N VAL A 157 7.13 -7.49 10.40
CA VAL A 157 6.08 -6.48 10.57
C VAL A 157 6.05 -6.04 12.02
N VAL A 158 6.40 -4.79 12.31
CA VAL A 158 6.41 -4.23 13.68
C VAL A 158 5.16 -3.43 14.00
N GLY A 159 4.29 -3.20 13.02
CA GLY A 159 3.02 -2.52 13.24
C GLY A 159 2.20 -2.37 11.97
N VAL A 160 0.96 -1.94 12.14
CA VAL A 160 0.05 -1.56 11.05
C VAL A 160 -0.43 -0.14 11.30
N THR A 161 -0.37 0.70 10.28
CA THR A 161 -1.04 2.01 10.26
C THR A 161 -2.25 1.93 9.35
N ALA A 162 -3.41 2.35 9.86
CA ALA A 162 -4.63 2.51 9.09
C ALA A 162 -5.03 3.98 9.09
N GLU A 163 -5.55 4.49 7.98
CA GLU A 163 -6.07 5.85 7.88
C GLU A 163 -7.34 5.89 7.02
N LYS A 164 -8.11 6.97 7.15
CA LYS A 164 -9.32 7.21 6.34
C LYS A 164 -10.31 6.03 6.40
N VAL A 165 -10.51 5.52 7.62
CA VAL A 165 -11.41 4.39 7.85
C VAL A 165 -12.82 4.75 7.42
N LEU A 166 -13.43 3.89 6.60
CA LEU A 166 -14.85 3.97 6.27
C LEU A 166 -15.67 3.02 7.13
N VAL A 167 -16.85 3.51 7.53
CA VAL A 167 -17.80 2.80 8.39
C VAL A 167 -19.18 2.82 7.75
N GLY A 168 -19.72 1.62 7.53
CA GLY A 168 -21.00 1.40 6.88
C GLY A 168 -21.72 0.17 7.45
N GLY A 169 -22.86 -0.18 6.88
CA GLY A 169 -23.53 -1.44 7.16
C GLY A 169 -22.86 -2.63 6.46
N PHE A 170 -23.26 -3.85 6.82
CA PHE A 170 -22.74 -5.07 6.18
C PHE A 170 -23.00 -5.15 4.67
N ARG A 171 -24.00 -4.42 4.15
CA ARG A 171 -24.28 -4.32 2.70
C ARG A 171 -23.22 -3.53 1.93
N GLU A 172 -22.45 -2.68 2.61
CA GLU A 172 -21.39 -1.87 2.01
C GLU A 172 -20.03 -2.59 2.03
N VAL A 173 -19.93 -3.71 2.74
CA VAL A 173 -18.71 -4.53 2.81
C VAL A 173 -18.53 -5.27 1.48
N PRO A 174 -17.44 -5.03 0.73
CA PRO A 174 -17.21 -5.66 -0.57
C PRO A 174 -17.22 -7.19 -0.48
N PHE A 175 -17.98 -7.84 -1.35
CA PHE A 175 -18.10 -9.30 -1.45
C PHE A 175 -18.41 -10.02 -0.14
N TYR A 176 -19.15 -9.38 0.77
CA TYR A 176 -19.51 -10.00 2.03
C TYR A 176 -20.33 -11.28 1.81
N ARG A 177 -19.87 -12.40 2.39
CA ARG A 177 -20.51 -13.72 2.25
C ARG A 177 -21.22 -14.23 3.52
N GLY A 178 -21.29 -13.41 4.58
CA GLY A 178 -21.94 -13.81 5.83
C GLY A 178 -23.40 -13.39 5.90
N GLU A 179 -24.06 -13.76 7.00
CA GLU A 179 -25.41 -13.28 7.31
C GLU A 179 -25.42 -11.76 7.51
N MET A 180 -26.39 -11.08 6.92
CA MET A 180 -26.56 -9.64 7.10
C MET A 180 -26.88 -9.33 8.56
N GLN A 181 -25.97 -8.62 9.22
CA GLN A 181 -26.15 -8.18 10.59
C GLN A 181 -26.59 -6.70 10.63
N PRO A 182 -27.38 -6.28 11.64
CA PRO A 182 -27.68 -4.88 11.85
C PRO A 182 -26.45 -4.11 12.38
N GLY A 183 -26.51 -2.78 12.30
CA GLY A 183 -25.47 -1.90 12.82
C GLY A 183 -24.39 -1.54 11.81
N ARG A 184 -23.40 -0.79 12.30
CA ARG A 184 -22.31 -0.21 11.52
C ARG A 184 -20.98 -0.85 11.88
N VAL A 185 -20.13 -1.05 10.89
CA VAL A 185 -18.84 -1.74 10.99
C VAL A 185 -17.78 -1.05 10.14
N PRO A 186 -16.49 -1.07 10.54
CA PRO A 186 -15.41 -0.64 9.67
C PRO A 186 -15.22 -1.67 8.57
N TYR A 187 -15.09 -1.21 7.33
CA TYR A 187 -14.94 -2.10 6.18
C TYR A 187 -13.82 -1.68 5.23
N ASP A 188 -13.36 -0.43 5.30
CA ASP A 188 -12.28 0.05 4.45
C ASP A 188 -11.33 0.97 5.21
N ALA A 189 -10.07 1.01 4.80
CA ALA A 189 -9.02 1.88 5.30
C ALA A 189 -7.88 1.94 4.28
N GLN A 190 -7.10 3.02 4.28
CA GLN A 190 -5.76 3.01 3.68
C GLN A 190 -4.78 2.35 4.66
N VAL A 191 -4.01 1.37 4.21
CA VAL A 191 -3.20 0.53 5.11
C VAL A 191 -1.73 0.52 4.72
N TRP A 192 -0.88 0.65 5.74
CA TRP A 192 0.56 0.47 5.68
C TRP A 192 1.01 -0.54 6.72
N PHE A 193 1.87 -1.48 6.32
CA PHE A 193 2.65 -2.28 7.25
C PHE A 193 3.95 -1.55 7.55
N ARG A 194 4.30 -1.47 8.83
CA ARG A 194 5.59 -0.97 9.28
C ARG A 194 6.57 -2.14 9.33
N LEU A 195 7.70 -1.98 8.67
CA LEU A 195 8.70 -3.01 8.50
C LEU A 195 9.98 -2.63 9.25
N GLU A 196 10.61 -3.63 9.85
CA GLU A 196 11.99 -3.55 10.31
C GLU A 196 12.81 -4.66 9.67
N ARG A 197 14.06 -4.35 9.31
CA ARG A 197 15.03 -5.36 8.88
C ARG A 197 15.41 -6.24 10.07
N ASN A 198 15.52 -7.54 9.83
CA ASN A 198 16.08 -8.48 10.81
C ASN A 198 17.60 -8.36 10.89
#